data_AF-A0A2N3W622-F1
#
_entry.id   AF-A0A2N3W622-F1
#
_cell.length_a   1.000
_cell.length_b   1.000
_cell.length_c   1.000
_cell.angle_alpha   90.00
_cell.angle_beta   90.00
_cell.angle_gamma   90.00
#
_symmetry.space_group_name_H-M   'P 1'
#
loop_
_entity.id
_entity.type
_entity.pdbx_description
1 polymer ?
#
loop_
_entity_poly.entity_id
_entity_poly.type
_entity_poly.pdbx_seq_one_letter_code
_entity_poly.pdbx_strand_id
1 'polypeptide(L)'
;MHRTAWTTRTAVTVAAAATALIAAPTASQAAPAAAPHSVVAQASASGGIAALKGVDYGTWQRDVQSVVDTARPYLKARIAASPAGEKPAIVLDIDNTTLETDFHHFWTFPTPAIQSMRDMVREASAQGVAVFFVTARPGIIESLTAYNLKAVGYPVTGLYVRDLPDLFHEVSTYKTEKRAEIEARGYTVVANFGNNTTDLVGGHAERTFKLPDYDGKLS
;
A
#
# COMPACT_ATOMS: atom_id res chain seq x y z
N MET A 1 -6.65 -30.28 -76.99
CA MET A 1 -6.56 -29.47 -78.23
C MET A 1 -7.75 -28.53 -78.27
N HIS A 2 -7.50 -27.28 -78.69
CA HIS A 2 -8.46 -26.21 -79.05
C HIS A 2 -9.29 -25.57 -77.93
N ARG A 3 -9.48 -24.24 -77.86
CA ARG A 3 -8.85 -23.05 -78.47
C ARG A 3 -9.53 -21.86 -77.76
N THR A 4 -8.76 -20.83 -77.42
CA THR A 4 -9.24 -19.52 -76.93
C THR A 4 -10.04 -18.78 -78.01
N ALA A 5 -11.07 -18.06 -77.61
CA ALA A 5 -11.61 -16.93 -78.37
C ALA A 5 -12.18 -15.89 -77.40
N TRP A 6 -11.56 -14.71 -77.41
CA TRP A 6 -12.08 -13.49 -76.80
C TRP A 6 -13.02 -12.78 -77.79
N THR A 7 -14.10 -12.20 -77.27
CA THR A 7 -14.85 -11.16 -77.97
C THR A 7 -15.18 -10.04 -77.01
N THR A 8 -14.57 -8.89 -77.27
CA THR A 8 -14.84 -7.58 -76.69
C THR A 8 -16.23 -7.11 -77.11
N ARG A 9 -17.05 -6.64 -76.17
CA ARG A 9 -18.22 -5.81 -76.47
C ARG A 9 -18.27 -4.62 -75.51
N THR A 10 -17.92 -3.47 -76.06
CA THR A 10 -18.18 -2.14 -75.52
C THR A 10 -19.65 -1.81 -75.78
N ALA A 11 -20.42 -1.38 -74.78
CA ALA A 11 -21.58 -0.51 -75.00
C ALA A 11 -22.07 0.18 -73.71
N VAL A 12 -21.86 1.50 -73.71
CA VAL A 12 -22.77 2.58 -73.30
C VAL A 12 -23.28 2.60 -71.85
N THR A 13 -22.66 3.49 -71.09
CA THR A 13 -23.14 4.08 -69.84
C THR A 13 -24.40 4.93 -70.05
N VAL A 14 -25.47 4.61 -69.32
CA VAL A 14 -26.54 5.57 -68.99
C VAL A 14 -26.37 5.90 -67.51
N ALA A 15 -25.97 7.14 -67.24
CA ALA A 15 -25.81 7.67 -65.89
C ALA A 15 -27.20 8.00 -65.31
N ALA A 16 -27.66 7.22 -64.33
CA ALA A 16 -28.72 7.63 -63.42
C ALA A 16 -28.06 8.36 -62.24
N ALA A 17 -28.23 9.68 -62.18
CA ALA A 17 -27.79 10.49 -61.06
C ALA A 17 -28.67 10.19 -59.84
N ALA A 18 -28.19 9.33 -58.94
CA ALA A 18 -28.74 9.20 -57.60
C ALA A 18 -28.11 10.28 -56.72
N THR A 19 -28.90 11.31 -56.37
CA THR A 19 -28.55 12.27 -55.33
C THR A 19 -28.54 11.57 -53.98
N ALA A 20 -27.37 11.09 -53.56
CA ALA A 20 -27.13 10.67 -52.19
C ALA A 20 -27.11 11.92 -51.31
N LEU A 21 -28.12 12.09 -50.45
CA LEU A 21 -28.09 13.02 -49.34
C LEU A 21 -26.95 12.60 -48.41
N ILE A 22 -25.84 13.32 -48.43
CA ILE A 22 -24.77 13.18 -47.44
C ILE A 22 -25.33 13.74 -46.13
N ALA A 23 -25.81 12.86 -45.25
CA ALA A 23 -26.05 13.21 -43.86
C ALA A 23 -24.67 13.48 -43.23
N ALA A 24 -24.34 14.76 -43.06
CA ALA A 24 -23.18 15.13 -42.25
C ALA A 24 -23.40 14.60 -40.82
N PRO A 25 -22.44 13.87 -40.22
CA PRO A 25 -22.55 13.52 -38.83
C PRO A 25 -22.47 14.82 -38.03
N THR A 26 -23.57 15.20 -37.39
CA THR A 26 -23.52 16.17 -36.30
C THR A 26 -22.63 15.56 -35.22
N ALA A 27 -21.41 16.08 -35.10
CA ALA A 27 -20.54 15.77 -33.98
C ALA A 27 -21.27 16.21 -32.71
N SER A 28 -21.94 15.27 -32.06
CA SER A 28 -22.48 15.48 -30.72
C SER A 28 -21.27 15.69 -29.83
N GLN A 29 -21.01 16.95 -29.48
CA GLN A 29 -19.95 17.33 -28.56
C GLN A 29 -20.31 16.69 -27.22
N ALA A 30 -19.72 15.53 -26.94
CA ALA A 30 -19.88 14.87 -25.65
C ALA A 30 -19.31 15.82 -24.60
N ALA A 31 -20.14 16.23 -23.65
CA ALA A 31 -19.69 16.89 -22.44
C ALA A 31 -18.56 16.04 -21.82
N PRO A 32 -17.49 16.65 -21.28
CA PRO A 32 -16.45 15.88 -20.64
C PRO A 32 -17.09 15.02 -19.56
N ALA A 33 -16.97 13.70 -19.71
CA ALA A 33 -17.37 12.76 -18.69
C ALA A 33 -16.62 13.15 -17.43
N ALA A 34 -17.35 13.64 -16.42
CA ALA A 34 -16.79 13.85 -15.10
C ALA A 34 -16.11 12.54 -14.71
N ALA A 35 -14.81 12.62 -14.40
CA ALA A 35 -14.08 11.48 -13.86
C ALA A 35 -14.91 10.89 -12.72
N PRO A 36 -15.01 9.56 -12.58
CA PRO A 36 -15.59 9.01 -11.37
C PRO A 36 -14.67 9.44 -10.23
N HIS A 37 -15.06 10.50 -9.53
CA HIS A 37 -14.57 10.77 -8.21
C HIS A 37 -15.04 9.58 -7.39
N SER A 38 -14.15 8.61 -7.20
CA SER A 38 -14.28 7.60 -6.17
C SER A 38 -14.20 8.30 -4.83
N VAL A 39 -15.25 9.02 -4.44
CA VAL A 39 -15.51 9.34 -3.04
C VAL A 39 -15.96 8.04 -2.40
N VAL A 40 -15.00 7.17 -2.14
CA VAL A 40 -15.10 6.35 -0.94
C VAL A 40 -15.03 7.37 0.18
N ALA A 41 -16.20 7.70 0.75
CA ALA A 41 -16.24 8.39 2.03
C ALA A 41 -15.50 7.51 3.02
N GLN A 42 -14.22 7.79 3.22
CA GLN A 42 -13.40 7.16 4.24
C GLN A 42 -14.05 7.57 5.56
N ALA A 43 -14.61 6.59 6.27
CA ALA A 43 -15.27 6.79 7.54
C ALA A 43 -14.40 7.72 8.39
N SER A 44 -14.93 8.88 8.77
CA SER A 44 -14.21 9.79 9.65
C SER A 44 -13.87 9.00 10.92
N ALA A 45 -12.58 8.91 11.23
CA ALA A 45 -12.10 8.46 12.52
C ALA A 45 -12.93 9.10 13.63
N SER A 46 -13.82 8.33 14.25
CA SER A 46 -14.71 8.83 15.28
C SER A 46 -14.21 8.34 16.63
N GLY A 47 -13.73 9.27 17.45
CA GLY A 47 -13.57 9.06 18.89
C GLY A 47 -12.21 8.54 19.39
N GLY A 48 -11.18 8.53 18.55
CA GLY A 48 -9.80 8.28 18.98
C GLY A 48 -9.11 9.47 19.66
N ILE A 49 -7.98 9.20 20.34
CA ILE A 49 -7.19 10.22 21.04
C ILE A 49 -6.48 11.21 20.09
N ALA A 50 -6.27 10.85 18.82
CA ALA A 50 -5.66 11.72 17.82
C ALA A 50 -6.39 13.06 17.67
N ALA A 51 -7.73 13.03 17.63
CA ALA A 51 -8.55 14.24 17.55
C ALA A 51 -8.37 15.13 18.79
N LEU A 52 -8.24 14.54 19.99
CA LEU A 52 -7.96 15.27 21.23
C LEU A 52 -6.57 15.92 21.22
N LYS A 53 -5.61 15.33 20.51
CA LYS A 53 -4.26 15.87 20.30
C LYS A 53 -4.19 16.90 19.16
N GLY A 54 -5.33 17.20 18.53
CA GLY A 54 -5.45 18.14 17.40
C GLY A 54 -4.89 17.60 16.09
N VAL A 55 -4.88 16.28 15.90
CA VAL A 55 -4.48 15.64 14.64
C VAL A 55 -5.72 15.36 13.80
N ASP A 56 -5.80 15.99 12.64
CA ASP A 56 -6.89 15.77 11.66
C ASP A 56 -6.67 14.46 10.90
N TYR A 57 -7.68 13.58 10.91
CA TYR A 57 -7.60 12.27 10.25
C TYR A 57 -7.40 12.36 8.74
N GLY A 58 -8.10 13.29 8.08
CA GLY A 58 -7.99 13.44 6.63
C GLY A 58 -6.59 13.91 6.21
N THR A 59 -6.00 14.80 7.00
CA THR A 59 -4.62 15.28 6.83
C THR A 59 -3.63 14.15 7.08
N TRP A 60 -3.80 13.40 8.18
CA TRP A 60 -2.96 12.24 8.46
C TRP A 60 -2.99 11.18 7.37
N GLN A 61 -4.16 10.85 6.83
CA GLN A 61 -4.26 9.91 5.69
C GLN A 61 -3.49 10.40 4.46
N ARG A 62 -3.54 11.70 4.14
CA ARG A 62 -2.77 12.28 3.03
C ARG A 62 -1.26 12.24 3.28
N ASP A 63 -0.84 12.55 4.49
CA ASP A 63 0.58 12.54 4.87
C ASP A 63 1.15 11.11 4.85
N VAL A 64 0.40 10.14 5.35
CA VAL A 64 0.71 8.71 5.21
C VAL A 64 0.79 8.31 3.74
N GLN A 65 -0.17 8.73 2.91
CA GLN A 65 -0.17 8.42 1.48
C GLN A 65 1.08 8.97 0.77
N SER A 66 1.56 10.16 1.13
CA SER A 66 2.81 10.74 0.61
C SER A 66 4.04 9.86 0.90
N VAL A 67 4.11 9.28 2.11
CA VAL A 67 5.17 8.32 2.46
C VAL A 67 5.05 7.05 1.63
N VAL A 68 3.83 6.51 1.48
CA VAL A 68 3.55 5.33 0.65
C VAL A 68 3.91 5.57 -0.82
N ASP A 69 3.61 6.75 -1.37
CA ASP A 69 3.93 7.13 -2.74
C ASP A 69 5.44 7.19 -2.99
N THR A 70 6.21 7.48 -1.96
CA THR A 70 7.69 7.41 -2.00
C THR A 70 8.20 5.98 -1.83
N ALA A 71 7.61 5.21 -0.92
CA ALA A 71 8.09 3.88 -0.55
C ALA A 71 7.74 2.81 -1.59
N ARG A 72 6.55 2.86 -2.17
CA ARG A 72 6.03 1.88 -3.12
C ARG A 72 6.92 1.72 -4.37
N PRO A 73 7.35 2.78 -5.09
CA PRO A 73 8.23 2.62 -6.24
C PRO A 73 9.63 2.12 -5.84
N TYR A 74 10.15 2.54 -4.68
CA TYR A 74 11.41 2.01 -4.14
C TYR A 74 11.32 0.50 -3.90
N LEU A 75 10.28 0.04 -3.20
CA LEU A 75 10.06 -1.38 -2.95
C LEU A 75 9.94 -2.17 -4.25
N LYS A 76 9.17 -1.69 -5.24
CA LYS A 76 9.03 -2.35 -6.55
C LYS A 76 10.38 -2.51 -7.24
N ALA A 77 11.19 -1.45 -7.28
CA ALA A 77 12.51 -1.51 -7.88
C ALA A 77 13.47 -2.46 -7.12
N ARG A 78 13.48 -2.37 -5.78
CA ARG A 78 14.36 -3.19 -4.95
C ARG A 78 14.00 -4.67 -4.98
N ILE A 79 12.71 -5.00 -5.00
CA ILE A 79 12.21 -6.38 -5.12
C ILE A 79 12.59 -6.94 -6.50
N ALA A 80 12.38 -6.19 -7.58
CA ALA A 80 12.74 -6.61 -8.93
C ALA A 80 14.25 -6.83 -9.12
N ALA A 81 15.07 -6.13 -8.34
CA ALA A 81 16.53 -6.28 -8.35
C ALA A 81 17.05 -7.35 -7.37
N SER A 82 16.18 -8.10 -6.68
CA SER A 82 16.61 -9.09 -5.68
C SER A 82 17.43 -10.22 -6.34
N PRO A 83 18.63 -10.52 -5.83
CA PRO A 83 19.41 -11.67 -6.31
C PRO A 83 18.69 -12.99 -6.09
N ALA A 84 19.00 -13.98 -6.92
CA ALA A 84 18.47 -15.34 -6.74
C ALA A 84 18.85 -15.88 -5.35
N GLY A 85 17.86 -16.39 -4.62
CA GLY A 85 18.05 -16.94 -3.27
C GLY A 85 18.00 -15.92 -2.14
N GLU A 86 17.90 -14.62 -2.44
CA GLU A 86 17.64 -13.61 -1.41
C GLU A 86 16.23 -13.78 -0.83
N LYS A 87 16.09 -13.51 0.48
CA LYS A 87 14.81 -13.49 1.18
C LYS A 87 14.48 -12.05 1.61
N PRO A 88 13.95 -11.20 0.73
CA PRO A 88 13.63 -9.83 1.09
C PRO A 88 12.54 -9.79 2.17
N ALA A 89 12.66 -8.83 3.09
CA ALA A 89 11.74 -8.63 4.19
C ALA A 89 11.42 -7.15 4.39
N ILE A 90 10.18 -6.89 4.81
CA ILE A 90 9.72 -5.60 5.31
C ILE A 90 9.47 -5.73 6.81
N VAL A 91 9.90 -4.72 7.57
CA VAL A 91 9.60 -4.56 8.98
C VAL A 91 8.65 -3.38 9.18
N LEU A 92 7.61 -3.58 9.99
CA LEU A 92 6.59 -2.58 10.28
C LEU A 92 6.40 -2.45 11.79
N ASP A 93 6.33 -1.22 12.29
CA ASP A 93 5.64 -0.94 13.54
C ASP A 93 4.10 -1.14 13.41
N ILE A 94 3.40 -1.19 14.53
CA ILE A 94 1.95 -1.38 14.57
C ILE A 94 1.17 -0.07 14.72
N ASP A 95 1.39 0.64 15.81
CA ASP A 95 0.48 1.69 16.26
C ASP A 95 0.69 2.97 15.46
N ASN A 96 -0.35 3.42 14.73
CA ASN A 96 -0.28 4.55 13.79
C ASN A 96 0.73 4.34 12.63
N THR A 97 1.20 3.10 12.45
CA THR A 97 2.07 2.67 11.33
C THR A 97 1.37 1.66 10.42
N THR A 98 0.64 0.69 10.99
CA THR A 98 -0.15 -0.29 10.23
C THR A 98 -1.60 -0.31 10.68
N LEU A 99 -1.88 -0.04 11.95
CA LEU A 99 -3.21 0.11 12.51
C LEU A 99 -3.48 1.58 12.86
N GLU A 100 -4.71 2.02 12.67
CA GLU A 100 -5.17 3.38 12.96
C GLU A 100 -5.42 3.62 14.48
N THR A 101 -4.51 3.15 15.34
CA THR A 101 -4.73 3.01 16.80
C THR A 101 -5.27 4.27 17.47
N ASP A 102 -4.66 5.43 17.23
CA ASP A 102 -5.06 6.68 17.90
C ASP A 102 -6.32 7.30 17.29
N PHE A 103 -6.79 6.81 16.15
CA PHE A 103 -7.92 7.36 15.40
C PHE A 103 -9.24 6.67 15.73
N HIS A 104 -9.19 5.55 16.44
CA HIS A 104 -10.38 4.84 16.91
C HIS A 104 -10.40 4.78 18.43
N HIS A 105 -11.60 4.55 18.99
CA HIS A 105 -11.70 4.27 20.42
C HIS A 105 -10.85 3.04 20.80
N PHE A 106 -10.31 3.01 22.02
CA PHE A 106 -9.45 1.90 22.46
C PHE A 106 -10.18 0.53 22.48
N TRP A 107 -11.52 0.51 22.48
CA TRP A 107 -12.35 -0.68 22.39
C TRP A 107 -12.72 -1.08 20.95
N THR A 108 -12.33 -0.30 19.93
CA THR A 108 -12.55 -0.67 18.53
C THR A 108 -11.64 -1.83 18.16
N PHE A 109 -12.25 -3.01 18.00
CA PHE A 109 -11.54 -4.23 17.67
C PHE A 109 -12.32 -5.08 16.65
N PRO A 110 -11.71 -5.51 15.52
CA PRO A 110 -10.34 -5.18 15.09
C PRO A 110 -10.15 -3.68 14.83
N THR A 111 -9.03 -3.12 15.27
CA THR A 111 -8.62 -1.77 14.91
C THR A 111 -8.38 -1.72 13.40
N PRO A 112 -8.96 -0.76 12.66
CA PRO A 112 -8.79 -0.64 11.23
C PRO A 112 -7.32 -0.51 10.81
N ALA A 113 -7.00 -1.07 9.63
CA ALA A 113 -5.69 -0.90 9.01
C ALA A 113 -5.59 0.47 8.34
N ILE A 114 -4.38 1.00 8.29
CA ILE A 114 -4.00 2.05 7.36
C ILE A 114 -4.04 1.46 5.95
N GLN A 115 -5.08 1.80 5.18
CA GLN A 115 -5.39 1.13 3.92
C GLN A 115 -4.22 1.19 2.91
N SER A 116 -3.62 2.37 2.74
CA SER A 116 -2.52 2.60 1.79
C SER A 116 -1.26 1.78 2.12
N MET A 117 -0.94 1.65 3.41
CA MET A 117 0.14 0.81 3.92
C MET A 117 -0.15 -0.68 3.70
N ARG A 118 -1.37 -1.14 4.07
CA ARG A 118 -1.77 -2.53 3.87
C ARG A 118 -1.67 -2.94 2.40
N ASP A 119 -2.17 -2.11 1.50
CA ASP A 119 -2.20 -2.43 0.07
C ASP A 119 -0.76 -2.52 -0.49
N MET A 120 0.13 -1.59 -0.12
CA MET A 120 1.55 -1.66 -0.48
C MET A 120 2.24 -2.92 0.07
N VAL A 121 1.98 -3.29 1.32
CA VAL A 121 2.57 -4.48 1.95
C VAL A 121 2.05 -5.77 1.30
N ARG A 122 0.76 -5.83 0.94
CA ARG A 122 0.18 -6.95 0.20
C ARG A 122 0.79 -7.09 -1.20
N GLU A 123 1.01 -5.98 -1.91
CA GLU A 123 1.70 -5.97 -3.21
C GLU A 123 3.14 -6.51 -3.10
N ALA A 124 3.88 -6.14 -2.04
CA ALA A 124 5.22 -6.65 -1.79
C ALA A 124 5.21 -8.14 -1.43
N SER A 125 4.32 -8.55 -0.52
CA SER A 125 4.23 -9.94 -0.08
C SER A 125 3.81 -10.90 -1.20
N ALA A 126 2.95 -10.45 -2.11
CA ALA A 126 2.59 -11.21 -3.31
C ALA A 126 3.80 -11.50 -4.24
N GLN A 127 4.90 -10.76 -4.09
CA GLN A 127 6.16 -10.96 -4.81
C GLN A 127 7.21 -11.71 -3.97
N GLY A 128 6.79 -12.37 -2.87
CA GLY A 128 7.67 -13.20 -2.05
C GLY A 128 8.38 -12.46 -0.91
N VAL A 129 8.03 -11.20 -0.65
CA VAL A 129 8.59 -10.45 0.49
C VAL A 129 7.99 -10.95 1.80
N ALA A 130 8.85 -11.27 2.77
CA ALA A 130 8.45 -11.60 4.13
C ALA A 130 8.03 -10.34 4.89
N VAL A 131 7.01 -10.45 5.74
CA VAL A 131 6.43 -9.30 6.46
C VAL A 131 6.51 -9.53 7.96
N PHE A 132 7.33 -8.74 8.63
CA PHE A 132 7.53 -8.80 10.07
C PHE A 132 6.96 -7.55 10.74
N PHE A 133 6.38 -7.76 11.92
CA PHE A 133 5.88 -6.68 12.78
C PHE A 133 6.73 -6.62 14.05
N VAL A 134 7.23 -5.45 14.40
CA VAL A 134 8.01 -5.22 15.62
C VAL A 134 7.38 -4.06 16.40
N THR A 135 6.74 -4.39 17.51
CA THR A 135 5.89 -3.46 18.27
C THR A 135 6.32 -3.35 19.73
N ALA A 136 6.00 -2.20 20.33
CA ALA A 136 6.13 -2.00 21.77
C ALA A 136 4.93 -2.56 22.57
N ARG A 137 3.89 -3.09 21.91
CA ARG A 137 2.74 -3.72 22.58
C ARG A 137 3.20 -4.85 23.50
N PRO A 138 2.60 -4.99 24.70
CA PRO A 138 3.01 -5.98 25.67
C PRO A 138 2.61 -7.39 25.21
N GLY A 139 3.44 -8.40 25.50
CA GLY A 139 3.24 -9.77 25.04
C GLY A 139 1.94 -10.43 25.52
N ILE A 140 1.35 -9.94 26.62
CA ILE A 140 0.04 -10.39 27.10
C ILE A 140 -1.10 -10.19 26.10
N ILE A 141 -0.94 -9.30 25.11
CA ILE A 141 -1.93 -9.07 24.03
C ILE A 141 -1.43 -9.52 22.65
N GLU A 142 -0.41 -10.37 22.58
CA GLU A 142 0.16 -10.85 21.31
C GLU A 142 -0.89 -11.54 20.44
N SER A 143 -1.67 -12.46 21.01
CA SER A 143 -2.68 -13.22 20.28
C SER A 143 -3.79 -12.33 19.70
N LEU A 144 -4.21 -11.31 20.46
CA LEU A 144 -5.17 -10.31 20.00
C LEU A 144 -4.58 -9.44 18.89
N THR A 145 -3.31 -9.06 19.01
CA THR A 145 -2.58 -8.28 18.00
C THR A 145 -2.43 -9.07 16.71
N ALA A 146 -2.02 -10.33 16.79
CA ALA A 146 -1.92 -11.24 15.64
C ALA A 146 -3.29 -11.46 14.96
N TYR A 147 -4.35 -11.62 15.75
CA TYR A 147 -5.72 -11.73 15.22
C TYR A 147 -6.11 -10.45 14.48
N ASN A 148 -5.88 -9.27 15.06
CA ASN A 148 -6.22 -8.00 14.44
C ASN A 148 -5.54 -7.85 13.07
N LEU A 149 -4.21 -8.07 13.00
CA LEU A 149 -3.44 -7.93 11.76
C LEU A 149 -3.98 -8.85 10.66
N LYS A 150 -4.29 -10.10 11.00
CA LYS A 150 -4.88 -11.07 10.06
C LYS A 150 -6.29 -10.66 9.65
N ALA A 151 -7.13 -10.26 10.60
CA ALA A 151 -8.52 -9.86 10.36
C ALA A 151 -8.63 -8.66 9.43
N VAL A 152 -7.68 -7.72 9.53
CA VAL A 152 -7.62 -6.55 8.63
C VAL A 152 -6.82 -6.82 7.36
N GLY A 153 -6.33 -8.04 7.13
CA GLY A 153 -5.79 -8.48 5.84
C GLY A 153 -4.30 -8.28 5.63
N TYR A 154 -3.50 -8.12 6.69
CA TYR A 154 -2.05 -8.13 6.57
C TYR A 154 -1.50 -9.56 6.39
N PRO A 155 -0.55 -9.79 5.46
CA PRO A 155 0.32 -10.95 5.52
C PRO A 155 1.25 -10.85 6.74
N VAL A 156 1.42 -11.94 7.48
CA VAL A 156 2.23 -11.97 8.70
C VAL A 156 3.20 -13.15 8.64
N THR A 157 4.50 -12.86 8.48
CA THR A 157 5.59 -13.84 8.59
C THR A 157 6.08 -13.96 10.04
N GLY A 158 6.07 -12.87 10.80
CA GLY A 158 6.38 -12.88 12.23
C GLY A 158 5.90 -11.63 12.94
N LEU A 159 5.63 -11.77 14.24
CA LEU A 159 5.23 -10.70 15.14
C LEU A 159 6.16 -10.74 16.36
N TYR A 160 6.76 -9.60 16.68
CA TYR A 160 7.62 -9.40 17.82
C TYR A 160 6.97 -8.36 18.75
N VAL A 161 6.57 -8.82 19.93
CA VAL A 161 5.96 -8.04 21.01
C VAL A 161 6.95 -7.89 22.17
N ARG A 162 6.76 -6.88 23.02
CA ARG A 162 7.62 -6.71 24.20
C ARG A 162 7.17 -7.63 25.32
N ASP A 163 8.06 -8.51 25.75
CA ASP A 163 7.83 -9.30 26.96
C ASP A 163 7.90 -8.43 28.21
N LEU A 164 7.22 -8.85 29.28
CA LEU A 164 7.17 -8.10 30.54
C LEU A 164 8.55 -7.73 31.11
N PRO A 165 9.59 -8.60 31.06
CA PRO A 165 10.95 -8.24 31.50
C PRO A 165 11.59 -7.17 30.61
N ASP A 166 11.27 -7.17 29.32
CA ASP A 166 11.83 -6.23 28.36
C ASP A 166 11.24 -4.83 28.54
N LEU A 167 10.11 -4.65 29.22
CA LEU A 167 9.47 -3.32 29.42
C LEU A 167 10.39 -2.28 30.06
N PHE A 168 11.43 -2.70 30.78
CA PHE A 168 12.43 -1.82 31.40
C PHE A 168 13.60 -1.44 30.48
N HIS A 169 13.71 -2.08 29.32
CA HIS A 169 14.72 -1.77 28.31
C HIS A 169 14.28 -0.60 27.42
N GLU A 170 15.23 0.06 26.76
CA GLU A 170 14.90 1.13 25.81
C GLU A 170 14.17 0.54 24.59
N VAL A 171 13.05 1.15 24.19
CA VAL A 171 12.22 0.68 23.06
C VAL A 171 13.05 0.55 21.78
N SER A 172 13.91 1.54 21.52
CA SER A 172 14.75 1.59 20.32
C SER A 172 15.75 0.42 20.25
N THR A 173 16.36 0.06 21.39
CA THR A 173 17.29 -1.08 21.51
C THR A 173 16.57 -2.38 21.20
N TYR A 174 15.42 -2.61 21.85
CA TYR A 174 14.59 -3.80 21.57
C TYR A 174 14.24 -3.91 20.08
N LYS A 175 13.75 -2.82 19.47
CA LYS A 175 13.37 -2.83 18.05
C LYS A 175 14.56 -3.10 17.12
N THR A 176 15.72 -2.57 17.47
CA THR A 176 16.98 -2.80 16.74
C THR A 176 17.40 -4.26 16.82
N GLU A 177 17.39 -4.84 18.02
CA GLU A 177 17.74 -6.25 18.24
C GLU A 177 16.81 -7.19 17.45
N LYS A 178 15.51 -6.90 17.38
CA LYS A 178 14.57 -7.72 16.59
C LYS A 178 14.80 -7.61 15.08
N ARG A 179 15.23 -6.46 14.57
CA ARG A 179 15.67 -6.37 13.17
C ARG A 179 16.94 -7.17 12.91
N ALA A 180 17.92 -7.10 13.81
CA ALA A 180 19.12 -7.92 13.73
C ALA A 180 18.81 -9.42 13.79
N GLU A 181 17.84 -9.83 14.62
CA GLU A 181 17.36 -11.22 14.70
C GLU A 181 16.73 -11.69 13.37
N ILE A 182 15.97 -10.81 12.70
CA ILE A 182 15.41 -11.09 11.37
C ILE A 182 16.53 -11.28 10.34
N GLU A 183 17.54 -10.42 10.33
CA GLU A 183 18.71 -10.58 9.45
C GLU A 183 19.48 -11.87 9.74
N ALA A 184 19.68 -12.22 11.02
CA ALA A 184 20.34 -13.46 11.44
C ALA A 184 19.58 -14.72 10.98
N ARG A 185 18.28 -14.62 10.71
CA ARG A 185 17.46 -15.68 10.10
C ARG A 185 17.56 -15.76 8.57
N GLY A 186 18.50 -15.00 7.98
CA GLY A 186 18.81 -14.99 6.55
C GLY A 186 17.85 -14.14 5.72
N TYR A 187 17.16 -13.18 6.31
CA TYR A 187 16.35 -12.20 5.58
C TYR A 187 17.15 -10.92 5.32
N THR A 188 16.90 -10.27 4.19
CA THR A 188 17.38 -8.90 3.95
C THR A 188 16.26 -7.93 4.25
N VAL A 189 16.41 -7.07 5.27
CA VAL A 189 15.40 -6.05 5.57
C VAL A 189 15.51 -4.90 4.57
N VAL A 190 14.73 -4.98 3.49
CA VAL A 190 14.77 -3.98 2.41
C VAL A 190 14.06 -2.69 2.77
N ALA A 191 13.10 -2.73 3.70
CA ALA A 191 12.46 -1.53 4.21
C ALA A 191 11.95 -1.71 5.64
N ASN A 192 12.08 -0.64 6.44
CA ASN A 192 11.54 -0.52 7.78
C ASN A 192 10.62 0.71 7.88
N PHE A 193 9.43 0.51 8.43
CA PHE A 193 8.40 1.55 8.55
C PHE A 193 8.01 1.75 10.02
N GLY A 194 7.85 3.01 10.39
CA GLY A 194 7.44 3.39 11.74
C GLY A 194 7.08 4.86 11.81
N ASN A 195 6.20 5.20 12.74
CA ASN A 195 5.80 6.58 13.00
C ASN A 195 6.62 7.20 14.13
N ASN A 196 7.40 6.45 14.91
CA ASN A 196 8.27 6.99 15.94
C ASN A 196 9.74 6.84 15.53
N THR A 197 10.60 7.79 15.94
CA THR A 197 12.05 7.69 15.72
C THR A 197 12.65 6.39 16.29
N THR A 198 12.13 5.91 17.42
CA THR A 198 12.56 4.64 18.06
C THR A 198 12.32 3.42 17.17
N ASP A 199 11.42 3.51 16.18
CA ASP A 199 11.16 2.44 15.23
C ASP A 199 12.28 2.31 14.19
N LEU A 200 13.00 3.40 13.91
CA LEU A 200 13.82 3.55 12.71
C LEU A 200 15.33 3.60 13.00
N VAL A 201 15.72 4.03 14.19
CA VAL A 201 17.13 4.13 14.58
C VAL A 201 17.76 2.75 14.78
N GLY A 202 19.09 2.68 14.82
CA GLY A 202 19.83 1.43 15.10
C GLY A 202 20.15 0.56 13.87
N GLY A 203 19.72 0.93 12.67
CA GLY A 203 20.08 0.24 11.43
C GLY A 203 19.28 -1.05 11.19
N HIS A 204 19.92 -2.05 10.56
CA HIS A 204 19.32 -3.33 10.17
C HIS A 204 18.12 -3.20 9.23
N ALA A 205 18.22 -2.21 8.32
CA ALA A 205 17.32 -2.00 7.19
C ALA A 205 18.06 -1.21 6.12
N GLU A 206 17.89 -1.57 4.85
CA GLU A 206 18.47 -0.82 3.72
C GLU A 206 17.86 0.58 3.61
N ARG A 207 16.56 0.71 3.91
CA ARG A 207 15.85 1.98 3.89
C ARG A 207 14.81 2.06 4.98
N THR A 208 14.70 3.25 5.58
CA THR A 208 13.69 3.57 6.58
C THR A 208 12.67 4.56 6.01
N PHE A 209 11.42 4.44 6.45
CA PHE A 209 10.32 5.32 6.06
C PHE A 209 9.58 5.76 7.33
N LYS A 210 9.71 7.05 7.65
CA LYS A 210 9.05 7.68 8.80
C LYS A 210 7.63 8.11 8.42
N LEU A 211 6.64 7.56 9.11
CA LEU A 211 5.26 8.03 9.04
C LEU A 211 5.09 9.30 9.90
N PRO A 212 4.07 10.14 9.61
CA PRO A 212 3.78 11.33 10.40
C PRO A 212 3.40 10.98 11.84
N ASP A 213 4.02 11.65 12.81
CA ASP A 213 3.67 11.61 14.23
C ASP A 213 3.31 12.97 14.84
N TYR A 214 3.44 14.05 14.07
CA TYR A 214 3.11 15.43 14.48
C TYR A 214 3.77 15.83 15.80
N ASP A 215 5.11 15.80 15.83
CA ASP A 215 5.91 16.13 17.01
C ASP A 215 5.63 15.18 18.20
N GLY A 216 5.45 13.90 17.90
CA GLY A 216 5.22 12.84 18.90
C GLY A 216 3.77 12.73 19.39
N LYS A 217 2.82 13.44 18.79
CA LYS A 217 1.40 13.30 19.11
C LYS A 217 0.85 11.90 18.79
N LEU A 218 1.41 11.16 17.84
CA LEU A 218 0.96 9.79 17.52
C LEU A 218 1.93 8.70 18.02
N SER A 219 2.88 9.06 18.87
CA SER A 219 3.97 8.19 19.35
C SER A 219 3.62 7.34 20.56
#